data_AF-A0A381QYT6-F1
#
_entry.id   AF-A0A381QYT6-F1
#
_cell.length_a   1.000
_cell.length_b   1.000
_cell.length_c   1.000
_cell.angle_alpha   90.00
_cell.angle_beta   90.00
_cell.angle_gamma   90.00
#
_symmetry.space_group_name_H-M   'P 1'
#
loop_
_entity.id
_entity.type
_entity.pdbx_description
1 polymer ?
#
loop_
_entity_poly.entity_id
_entity_poly.type
_entity_poly.pdbx_seq_one_letter_code
_entity_poly.pdbx_strand_id
1 'polypeptide(L)'
;MKKIGIHKLYSQNPIEADRLLWNRETDPVSRRGFLGNVGLISMSTVLGGTIPFAKYMPQGLIPAALAQSETNFEIPGKEGLVILNDRPINAETPAYLLDDNITPTKHLFIRNNGIPPDISESDYENWGLQIEGESCSRPQTIQLNELKTQFKHHTYQLQIECGGNGRSEFYPPARG
;
A
#
# COMPACT_ATOMS: atom_id res chain seq x y z
N MET A 1 16.62 -12.44 -14.95
CA MET A 1 15.73 -12.62 -13.78
C MET A 1 14.98 -11.32 -13.52
N LYS A 2 13.65 -11.37 -13.38
CA LYS A 2 12.83 -10.20 -13.00
C LYS A 2 13.19 -9.84 -11.55
N LYS A 3 13.76 -8.65 -11.31
CA LYS A 3 14.02 -8.18 -9.95
C LYS A 3 12.68 -7.82 -9.30
N ILE A 4 12.41 -8.36 -8.10
CA ILE A 4 11.20 -8.06 -7.32
C ILE A 4 11.61 -7.49 -5.96
N GLY A 5 10.89 -6.49 -5.47
CA GLY A 5 11.18 -5.86 -4.17
C GLY A 5 10.89 -6.80 -2.98
N ILE A 6 11.53 -6.55 -1.84
CA ILE A 6 11.45 -7.43 -0.67
C ILE A 6 10.02 -7.58 -0.14
N HIS A 7 9.25 -6.48 -0.09
CA HIS A 7 7.85 -6.50 0.32
C HIS A 7 7.00 -7.39 -0.61
N LYS A 8 7.23 -7.29 -1.93
CA LYS A 8 6.53 -8.11 -2.93
C LYS A 8 6.91 -9.59 -2.78
N LEU A 9 8.18 -9.90 -2.57
CA LEU A 9 8.66 -11.27 -2.34
C LEU A 9 8.00 -11.90 -1.10
N TYR A 10 8.01 -11.19 0.03
CA TYR A 10 7.35 -11.65 1.26
C TYR A 10 5.83 -11.75 1.12
N SER A 11 5.19 -10.91 0.30
CA SER A 11 3.75 -10.98 0.08
C SER A 11 3.28 -12.22 -0.69
N GLN A 12 4.12 -12.73 -1.60
CA GLN A 12 3.78 -13.89 -2.45
C GLN A 12 3.90 -15.19 -1.68
N ASN A 13 5.02 -15.39 -0.99
CA ASN A 13 5.26 -16.56 -0.17
C ASN A 13 6.28 -16.21 0.92
N PRO A 14 5.82 -15.86 2.15
CA PRO A 14 6.71 -15.46 3.23
C PRO A 14 7.72 -16.54 3.63
N ILE A 15 7.34 -17.81 3.52
CA ILE A 15 8.18 -18.97 3.86
C ILE A 15 9.29 -19.13 2.81
N GLU A 16 8.92 -19.08 1.53
CA GLU A 16 9.91 -19.17 0.45
C GLU A 16 10.81 -17.94 0.40
N ALA A 17 10.29 -16.75 0.74
CA ALA A 17 11.09 -15.54 0.89
C ALA A 17 12.20 -15.71 1.94
N ASP A 18 11.87 -16.28 3.10
CA ASP A 18 12.82 -16.56 4.16
C ASP A 18 13.87 -17.60 3.75
N ARG A 19 13.46 -18.63 3.00
CA ARG A 19 14.37 -19.63 2.44
C ARG A 19 15.36 -19.00 1.45
N LEU A 20 14.86 -18.18 0.52
CA LEU A 20 15.65 -17.56 -0.54
C LEU A 20 16.62 -16.49 -0.03
N LEU A 21 16.20 -15.69 0.95
CA LEU A 21 16.99 -14.56 1.46
C LEU A 21 17.92 -14.96 2.61
N TRP A 22 17.45 -15.82 3.50
CA TRP A 22 18.11 -16.11 4.77
C TRP A 22 18.54 -17.56 4.92
N ASN A 23 18.27 -18.43 3.94
CA ASN A 23 18.48 -19.87 4.09
C ASN A 23 17.85 -20.40 5.39
N ARG A 24 16.66 -19.86 5.73
CA ARG A 24 15.89 -20.27 6.90
C ARG A 24 14.93 -21.39 6.52
N GLU A 25 14.93 -22.45 7.30
CA GLU A 25 14.05 -23.61 7.09
C GLU A 25 12.91 -23.64 8.12
N THR A 26 11.80 -24.27 7.73
CA THR A 26 10.52 -24.16 8.45
C THR A 26 9.96 -25.51 8.83
N ASP A 27 9.45 -25.61 10.05
CA ASP A 27 8.54 -26.67 10.44
C ASP A 27 7.13 -26.30 9.96
N PRO A 28 6.48 -27.08 9.08
CA PRO A 28 5.16 -26.78 8.55
C PRO A 28 4.04 -26.77 9.62
N VAL A 29 4.31 -27.27 10.82
CA VAL A 29 3.34 -27.37 11.93
C VAL A 29 3.57 -26.27 12.98
N SER A 30 4.74 -25.64 13.02
CA SER A 30 5.08 -24.66 14.05
C SER A 30 5.59 -23.33 13.49
N ARG A 31 5.33 -22.23 14.20
CA ARG A 31 5.91 -20.92 13.85
C ARG A 31 7.40 -20.82 14.19
N ARG A 32 8.06 -21.90 14.63
CA ARG A 32 9.49 -21.91 14.96
C ARG A 32 10.28 -22.13 13.68
N GLY A 33 11.30 -21.32 13.45
CA GLY A 33 12.22 -21.48 12.34
C GLY A 33 13.62 -21.85 12.80
N PHE A 34 14.30 -22.67 11.99
CA PHE A 34 15.71 -22.91 12.15
C PHE A 34 16.48 -22.04 11.15
N LEU A 35 17.30 -21.14 11.68
CA LEU A 35 18.15 -20.27 10.87
C LEU A 35 19.57 -20.83 10.88
N GLY A 36 20.05 -21.28 9.72
CA GLY A 36 21.42 -21.76 9.59
C GLY A 36 22.44 -20.65 9.88
N ASN A 37 23.68 -21.02 10.21
CA ASN A 37 24.74 -20.08 10.58
C ASN A 37 24.94 -18.96 9.55
N VAL A 38 24.89 -19.28 8.26
CA VAL A 38 25.04 -18.30 7.17
C VAL A 38 23.88 -17.29 7.15
N GLY A 39 22.65 -17.77 7.37
CA GLY A 39 21.45 -16.94 7.46
C GLY A 39 21.42 -16.02 8.68
N LEU A 40 21.90 -16.53 9.81
CA LEU A 40 22.01 -15.76 11.04
C LEU A 40 23.06 -14.66 10.91
N ILE A 41 24.20 -14.96 10.30
CA ILE A 41 25.25 -13.97 10.04
C ILE A 41 24.75 -12.90 9.08
N SER A 42 24.10 -13.27 7.97
CA SER A 42 23.61 -12.28 7.00
C SER A 42 22.55 -11.37 7.63
N MET A 43 21.59 -11.92 8.37
CA MET A 43 20.54 -11.12 9.00
C MET A 43 21.05 -10.28 10.18
N SER A 44 22.00 -10.78 10.97
CA SER A 44 22.66 -9.99 12.02
C SER A 44 23.48 -8.83 11.44
N THR A 45 24.11 -9.05 10.28
CA THR A 45 24.84 -8.00 9.54
C THR A 45 23.89 -6.90 9.08
N VAL A 46 22.75 -7.28 8.50
CA VAL A 46 21.71 -6.34 8.04
C VAL A 46 21.11 -5.55 9.20
N LEU A 47 20.88 -6.18 10.35
CA LEU A 47 20.33 -5.53 11.53
C LEU A 47 21.37 -4.71 12.32
N GLY A 48 22.66 -4.79 11.96
CA GLY A 48 23.74 -4.12 12.68
C GLY A 48 23.95 -4.64 14.11
N GLY A 49 23.53 -5.89 14.40
CA GLY A 49 23.53 -6.42 15.76
C GLY A 49 23.18 -7.91 15.84
N THR A 50 23.42 -8.51 17.00
CA THR A 50 23.09 -9.92 17.25
C THR A 50 21.59 -10.11 17.45
N ILE A 51 21.06 -11.26 17.00
CA ILE A 51 19.65 -11.62 17.16
C ILE A 51 19.52 -12.57 18.35
N PRO A 52 19.13 -12.09 19.56
CA PRO A 52 18.91 -12.97 20.70
C PRO A 52 17.79 -13.95 20.37
N PHE A 53 17.96 -15.21 20.79
CA PHE A 53 16.96 -16.26 20.59
C PHE A 53 16.55 -16.51 19.12
N ALA A 54 17.44 -16.26 18.15
CA ALA A 54 17.14 -16.44 16.72
C ALA A 54 16.53 -17.81 16.34
N LYS A 55 16.88 -18.87 17.08
CA LYS A 55 16.30 -20.23 16.97
C LYS A 55 14.79 -20.32 17.27
N TYR A 56 14.20 -19.30 17.88
CA TYR A 56 12.77 -19.21 18.17
C TYR A 56 12.07 -18.12 17.35
N MET A 57 12.80 -17.43 16.46
CA MET A 57 12.23 -16.34 15.67
C MET A 57 11.17 -16.88 14.70
N PRO A 58 9.99 -16.24 14.64
CA PRO A 58 8.93 -16.68 13.74
C PRO A 58 9.19 -16.31 12.28
N GLN A 59 8.51 -17.05 11.40
CA GLN A 59 8.70 -16.99 9.95
C GLN A 59 7.82 -15.95 9.27
N GLY A 60 8.24 -15.54 8.08
CA GLY A 60 7.52 -14.57 7.24
C GLY A 60 7.57 -13.14 7.77
N LEU A 61 8.56 -12.81 8.60
CA LEU A 61 8.77 -11.45 9.08
C LEU A 61 9.88 -10.79 8.26
N ILE A 62 9.61 -9.57 7.78
CA ILE A 62 10.62 -8.72 7.18
C ILE A 62 11.44 -8.12 8.33
N PRO A 63 12.78 -8.27 8.35
CA PRO A 63 13.63 -7.62 9.35
C PRO A 63 13.37 -6.12 9.37
N ALA A 64 13.29 -5.48 10.54
CA ALA A 64 12.93 -4.05 10.64
C ALA A 64 13.82 -3.14 9.77
N ALA A 65 15.13 -3.42 9.71
CA ALA A 65 16.10 -2.71 8.87
C ALA A 65 15.84 -2.86 7.35
N LEU A 66 15.06 -3.86 6.93
CA LEU A 66 14.63 -4.05 5.54
C LEU A 66 13.15 -3.77 5.33
N ALA A 67 12.36 -3.73 6.41
CA ALA A 67 10.98 -3.26 6.40
C ALA A 67 10.93 -1.75 6.16
N GLN A 68 11.96 -1.03 6.61
CA GLN A 68 12.31 0.30 6.13
C GLN A 68 13.20 0.15 4.88
N SER A 69 12.65 -0.28 3.74
CA SER A 69 13.48 -0.44 2.55
C SER A 69 13.95 0.91 2.02
N GLU A 70 15.26 1.09 1.79
CA GLU A 70 15.83 2.27 1.09
C GLU A 70 15.46 2.33 -0.41
N THR A 71 14.90 1.26 -0.97
CA THR A 71 14.23 1.33 -2.26
C THR A 71 12.91 2.05 -2.07
N ASN A 72 12.82 3.29 -2.54
CA ASN A 72 11.57 4.05 -2.55
C ASN A 72 10.45 3.15 -3.09
N PHE A 73 9.43 2.91 -2.28
CA PHE A 73 8.19 2.34 -2.74
C PHE A 73 7.57 3.36 -3.71
N GLU A 74 7.86 3.24 -5.00
CA GLU A 74 7.35 4.16 -5.99
C GLU A 74 5.91 3.78 -6.34
N ILE A 75 4.99 4.73 -6.16
CA ILE A 75 3.61 4.58 -6.59
C ILE A 75 3.58 4.95 -8.08
N PRO A 76 3.18 4.04 -8.98
CA PRO A 76 3.17 4.32 -10.42
C PRO A 76 2.41 5.61 -10.75
N GLY A 77 3.04 6.50 -11.52
CA GLY A 77 2.46 7.78 -11.92
C GLY A 77 2.45 8.86 -10.84
N LYS A 78 3.09 8.64 -9.68
CA LYS A 78 3.28 9.65 -8.64
C LYS A 78 4.75 10.04 -8.51
N GLU A 79 5.00 11.30 -8.17
CA GLU A 79 6.34 11.87 -8.03
C GLU A 79 6.44 12.62 -6.70
N GLY A 80 7.49 12.34 -5.92
CA GLY A 80 7.83 13.13 -4.73
C GLY A 80 6.87 13.02 -3.52
N LEU A 81 5.92 12.08 -3.53
CA LEU A 81 5.02 11.87 -2.40
C LEU A 81 5.73 11.20 -1.20
N VAL A 82 5.32 11.58 0.01
CA VAL A 82 5.74 10.92 1.26
C VAL A 82 4.77 9.80 1.57
N ILE A 83 5.27 8.56 1.67
CA ILE A 83 4.43 7.38 1.92
C ILE A 83 4.26 7.22 3.42
N LEU A 84 3.01 7.27 3.87
CA LEU A 84 2.62 7.09 5.28
C LEU A 84 2.29 5.63 5.59
N ASN A 85 1.76 4.90 4.60
CA ASN A 85 1.43 3.48 4.70
C ASN A 85 1.44 2.84 3.31
N ASP A 86 1.87 1.58 3.20
CA ASP A 86 1.95 0.84 1.94
C ASP A 86 0.76 -0.13 1.74
N ARG A 87 0.05 -0.50 2.81
CA ARG A 87 -1.12 -1.40 2.74
C ARG A 87 -2.18 -1.09 3.80
N PRO A 88 -3.31 -0.45 3.45
CA PRO A 88 -3.60 0.18 2.16
C PRO A 88 -2.72 1.41 1.91
N ILE A 89 -2.43 1.70 0.64
CA ILE A 89 -1.56 2.82 0.27
C ILE A 89 -2.14 4.15 0.78
N ASN A 90 -1.37 4.86 1.59
CA ASN A 90 -1.60 6.26 1.96
C ASN A 90 -0.31 7.04 1.73
N ALA A 91 -0.39 8.15 1.00
CA ALA A 91 0.74 9.01 0.72
C ALA A 91 0.30 10.47 0.71
N GLU A 92 1.11 11.34 1.32
CA GLU A 92 0.88 12.78 1.40
C GLU A 92 1.75 13.55 0.41
N THR A 93 1.28 14.72 0.04
CA THR A 93 2.00 15.65 -0.83
C THR A 93 2.81 16.61 0.04
N PRO A 94 4.14 16.67 -0.08
CA PRO A 94 4.93 17.69 0.59
C PRO A 94 4.46 19.10 0.25
N ALA A 95 4.52 20.01 1.23
CA ALA A 95 4.04 21.38 1.07
C ALA A 95 4.66 22.12 -0.13
N TYR A 96 5.94 21.86 -0.46
CA TYR A 96 6.61 22.48 -1.60
C TYR A 96 6.12 21.99 -2.97
N LEU A 97 5.31 20.94 -3.04
CA LEU A 97 4.67 20.43 -4.26
C LEU A 97 3.21 20.89 -4.41
N LEU A 98 2.71 21.72 -3.50
CA LEU A 98 1.32 22.21 -3.46
C LEU A 98 1.16 23.65 -3.98
N ASP A 99 2.17 24.21 -4.65
CA ASP A 99 2.15 25.61 -5.15
C ASP A 99 1.23 25.82 -6.37
N ASP A 100 0.97 24.75 -7.14
CA ASP A 100 0.13 24.83 -8.34
C ASP A 100 -1.34 25.15 -8.02
N ASN A 101 -1.95 26.07 -8.79
CA ASN A 101 -3.38 26.42 -8.68
C ASN A 101 -4.33 25.20 -8.71
N ILE A 102 -3.94 24.17 -9.47
CA ILE A 102 -4.57 22.85 -9.49
C ILE A 102 -3.43 21.85 -9.28
N THR A 103 -3.44 21.15 -8.16
CA THR A 103 -2.44 20.12 -7.88
C THR A 103 -2.43 19.07 -9.00
N PRO A 104 -1.31 18.86 -9.70
CA PRO A 104 -1.27 17.92 -10.81
C PRO A 104 -1.47 16.49 -10.29
N THR A 105 -2.04 15.61 -11.13
CA THR A 105 -2.36 14.23 -10.73
C THR A 105 -1.17 13.48 -10.13
N LYS A 106 0.05 13.75 -10.61
CA LYS A 106 1.29 13.15 -10.09
C LYS A 106 1.65 13.57 -8.66
N HIS A 107 1.15 14.72 -8.20
CA HIS A 107 1.35 15.22 -6.84
C HIS A 107 0.09 15.12 -5.98
N LEU A 108 -1.06 14.69 -6.50
CA LEU A 108 -2.27 14.52 -5.69
C LEU A 108 -2.05 13.42 -4.63
N PHE A 109 -2.39 13.68 -3.38
CA PHE A 109 -2.27 12.72 -2.28
C PHE A 109 -3.07 11.42 -2.55
N ILE A 110 -2.74 10.34 -1.84
CA ILE A 110 -3.46 9.07 -1.89
C ILE A 110 -3.94 8.74 -0.49
N ARG A 111 -5.23 8.42 -0.36
CA ARG A 111 -5.80 7.85 0.86
C ARG A 111 -6.70 6.68 0.52
N ASN A 112 -6.23 5.46 0.79
CA ASN A 112 -7.03 4.25 0.66
C ASN A 112 -7.36 3.67 2.04
N ASN A 113 -8.62 3.33 2.29
CA ASN A 113 -9.03 2.61 3.51
C ASN A 113 -8.87 1.10 3.38
N GLY A 114 -8.93 0.59 2.16
CA GLY A 114 -8.77 -0.82 1.82
C GLY A 114 -7.88 -0.98 0.60
N ILE A 115 -7.72 -2.21 0.14
CA ILE A 115 -6.97 -2.51 -1.07
C ILE A 115 -7.86 -2.16 -2.27
N PRO A 116 -7.44 -1.27 -3.19
CA PRO A 116 -8.19 -1.00 -4.41
C PRO A 116 -8.42 -2.29 -5.21
N PRO A 117 -9.56 -2.43 -5.91
CA PRO A 117 -9.79 -3.59 -6.77
C PRO A 117 -8.77 -3.62 -7.91
N ASP A 118 -8.37 -4.83 -8.31
CA ASP A 118 -7.54 -5.04 -9.51
C ASP A 118 -8.48 -5.03 -10.72
N ILE A 119 -8.45 -3.94 -11.49
CA ILE A 119 -9.36 -3.65 -12.59
C ILE A 119 -8.58 -3.47 -13.88
N SER A 120 -9.04 -4.15 -14.93
CA SER A 120 -8.54 -4.07 -16.30
C SER A 120 -9.38 -3.14 -17.16
N GLU A 121 -8.87 -2.75 -18.34
CA GLU A 121 -9.64 -1.92 -19.27
C GLU A 121 -10.95 -2.58 -19.73
N SER A 122 -10.96 -3.91 -19.87
CA SER A 122 -12.17 -4.67 -20.22
C SER A 122 -13.24 -4.65 -19.12
N ASP A 123 -12.87 -4.41 -17.86
CA ASP A 123 -13.83 -4.31 -16.77
C ASP A 123 -14.65 -3.01 -16.84
N TYR A 124 -14.13 -1.98 -17.51
CA TYR A 124 -14.83 -0.71 -17.67
C TYR A 124 -16.09 -0.80 -18.52
N GLU A 125 -16.14 -1.73 -19.48
CA GLU A 125 -17.32 -1.92 -20.35
C GLU A 125 -18.52 -2.44 -19.56
N ASN A 126 -18.26 -3.25 -18.53
CA ASN A 126 -19.28 -3.86 -17.68
C ASN A 126 -19.50 -3.10 -16.38
N TRP A 127 -18.81 -1.98 -16.16
CA TRP A 127 -18.92 -1.20 -14.93
C TRP A 127 -20.25 -0.44 -14.86
N GLY A 128 -20.95 -0.59 -13.74
CA GLY A 128 -22.27 0.03 -13.51
C GLY A 128 -22.35 0.74 -12.16
N LEU A 129 -23.13 1.81 -12.12
CA LEU A 129 -23.53 2.51 -10.89
C LEU A 129 -24.94 2.06 -10.52
N GLN A 130 -25.06 1.39 -9.38
CA GLN A 130 -26.36 1.03 -8.80
C GLN A 130 -26.84 2.14 -7.86
N ILE A 131 -28.04 2.65 -8.12
CA ILE A 131 -28.74 3.62 -7.28
C ILE A 131 -29.93 2.91 -6.65
N GLU A 132 -29.88 2.70 -5.34
CA GLU A 132 -30.90 1.98 -4.57
C GLU A 132 -30.98 2.48 -3.12
N GLY A 133 -31.81 1.85 -2.30
CA GLY A 133 -31.98 2.16 -0.87
C GLY A 133 -33.41 2.58 -0.52
N GLU A 134 -33.68 2.74 0.77
CA GLU A 134 -35.04 2.90 1.30
C GLU A 134 -35.80 4.11 0.74
N SER A 135 -35.08 5.20 0.46
CA SER A 135 -35.68 6.43 -0.10
C SER A 135 -35.67 6.47 -1.63
N CYS A 136 -35.13 5.46 -2.30
CA CYS A 136 -35.06 5.41 -3.75
C CYS A 136 -36.39 4.90 -4.33
N SER A 137 -37.26 5.80 -4.80
CA SER A 137 -38.55 5.40 -5.39
C SER A 137 -38.41 4.60 -6.69
N ARG A 138 -37.27 4.72 -7.39
CA ARG A 138 -36.99 4.02 -8.65
C ARG A 138 -35.53 3.55 -8.67
N PRO A 139 -35.23 2.40 -8.06
CA PRO A 139 -33.91 1.80 -8.13
C PRO A 139 -33.52 1.53 -9.59
N GLN A 140 -32.27 1.78 -9.92
CA GLN A 140 -31.75 1.57 -11.26
C GLN A 140 -30.25 1.32 -11.24
N THR A 141 -29.78 0.64 -12.27
CA THR A 141 -28.35 0.51 -12.57
C THR A 141 -28.07 1.26 -13.86
N ILE A 142 -27.07 2.13 -13.84
CA ILE A 142 -26.66 2.93 -14.99
C ILE A 142 -25.25 2.49 -15.37
N GLN A 143 -25.07 2.02 -16.61
CA GLN A 143 -23.75 1.62 -17.09
C GLN A 143 -22.84 2.84 -17.29
N LEU A 144 -21.52 2.66 -17.18
CA LEU A 144 -20.56 3.77 -17.31
C LEU A 144 -20.69 4.53 -18.64
N ASN A 145 -21.00 3.83 -19.74
CA ASN A 145 -21.22 4.46 -21.04
C ASN A 145 -22.50 5.32 -21.06
N GLU A 146 -23.56 4.86 -20.40
CA GLU A 146 -24.81 5.61 -20.27
C GLU A 146 -24.62 6.86 -19.41
N LEU A 147 -23.88 6.75 -18.31
CA LEU A 147 -23.51 7.90 -17.46
C LEU A 147 -22.81 9.00 -18.27
N LYS A 148 -21.88 8.61 -19.17
CA LYS A 148 -21.11 9.55 -19.99
C LYS A 148 -21.94 10.22 -21.09
N THR A 149 -23.00 9.58 -21.58
CA THR A 149 -23.73 10.00 -22.79
C THR A 149 -25.10 10.61 -22.50
N GLN A 150 -25.80 10.16 -21.45
CA GLN A 150 -27.17 10.56 -21.16
C GLN A 150 -27.27 11.79 -20.26
N PHE A 151 -26.23 12.10 -19.50
CA PHE A 151 -26.23 13.19 -18.53
C PHE A 151 -25.36 14.37 -18.98
N LYS A 152 -25.77 15.58 -18.59
CA LYS A 152 -24.97 16.78 -18.81
C LYS A 152 -23.69 16.69 -18.00
N HIS A 153 -22.54 16.80 -18.66
CA HIS A 153 -21.26 16.89 -17.98
C HIS A 153 -21.11 18.24 -17.28
N HIS A 154 -20.70 18.21 -16.01
CA HIS A 154 -20.38 19.39 -15.22
C HIS A 154 -18.92 19.33 -14.80
N THR A 155 -18.23 20.47 -14.87
CA THR A 155 -16.81 20.57 -14.50
C THR A 155 -16.65 21.61 -13.41
N TYR A 156 -16.05 21.20 -12.29
CA TYR A 156 -15.78 22.03 -11.14
C TYR A 156 -14.34 21.84 -10.69
N GLN A 157 -13.73 22.90 -10.17
CA GLN A 157 -12.45 22.84 -9.46
C GLN A 157 -12.77 22.79 -7.96
N LEU A 158 -12.66 21.61 -7.37
CA LEU A 158 -12.99 21.38 -5.96
C LEU A 158 -11.73 20.95 -5.18
N GLN A 159 -11.60 21.45 -3.96
CA GLN A 159 -10.60 20.94 -3.02
C GLN A 159 -11.08 19.61 -2.45
N ILE A 160 -10.20 18.61 -2.49
CA ILE A 160 -10.40 17.34 -1.79
C ILE A 160 -9.42 17.33 -0.63
N GLU A 161 -9.95 17.23 0.58
CA GLU A 161 -9.14 17.20 1.80
C GLU A 161 -9.45 15.95 2.60
N CYS A 162 -8.41 15.29 3.11
CA CYS A 162 -8.58 14.19 4.04
C CYS A 162 -9.08 14.74 5.37
N GLY A 163 -10.11 14.14 5.97
CA GLY A 163 -10.56 14.51 7.32
C GLY A 163 -9.52 14.32 8.44
N GLY A 164 -8.36 13.72 8.12
CA GLY A 164 -7.19 13.64 9.01
C GLY A 164 -6.03 14.57 8.63
N ASN A 165 -6.22 15.52 7.71
CA ASN A 165 -5.20 16.51 7.38
C ASN A 165 -4.85 17.34 8.64
N GLY A 166 -3.55 17.61 8.87
CA GLY A 166 -3.07 18.27 10.10
C GLY A 166 -3.10 17.41 11.37
N ARG A 167 -3.42 16.11 11.30
CA ARG A 167 -3.48 15.22 12.48
C ARG A 167 -2.20 15.23 13.32
N SER A 168 -1.04 15.31 12.67
CA SER A 168 0.28 15.30 13.31
C SER A 168 0.54 16.52 14.18
N GLU A 169 -0.25 17.59 14.05
CA GLU A 169 -0.09 18.85 14.79
C GLU A 169 -0.83 18.86 16.14
N PHE A 170 -1.68 17.87 16.42
CA PHE A 170 -2.39 17.79 17.70
C PHE A 170 -1.49 17.35 18.86
N TYR A 171 -1.76 17.90 20.06
CA TYR A 171 -1.13 17.48 21.31
C TYR A 171 -2.19 17.19 22.40
N PRO A 172 -2.30 15.96 22.93
CA PRO A 172 -1.49 14.79 22.57
C PRO A 172 -1.83 14.27 21.16
N PRO A 173 -0.93 13.49 20.52
CA PRO A 173 -1.13 13.00 19.16
C PRO A 173 -2.44 12.21 19.03
N ALA A 174 -3.24 12.54 18.01
CA ALA A 174 -4.47 11.81 17.70
C ALA A 174 -4.13 10.50 16.98
N ARG A 175 -4.84 9.40 17.32
CA ARG A 175 -4.67 8.10 16.65
C ARG A 175 -5.17 8.15 15.21
N GLY A 176 -4.46 7.51 14.28
CA GLY A 176 -4.94 7.20 12.93
C GLY A 176 -4.00 7.62 11.82
#